data_AF-A0A8C9BLG6-F1
#
_entry.id   AF-A0A8C9BLG6-F1
#
_cell.length_a   1.000
_cell.length_b   1.000
_cell.length_c   1.000
_cell.angle_alpha   90.00
_cell.angle_beta   90.00
_cell.angle_gamma   90.00
#
_symmetry.space_group_name_H-M   'P 1'
#
loop_
_entity.id
_entity.type
_entity.pdbx_description
1 polymer ?
#
loop_
_entity_poly.entity_id
_entity_poly.type
_entity_poly.pdbx_seq_one_letter_code
_entity_poly.pdbx_strand_id
1 'polypeptide(L)'
;AGQEVGPPLLTPLSEDAEIMHMSPWTARLSCSLSPQYSVAVVRSNLWPGAYAYASGKKFENIYIGWGHKYSPENFNPSLPAPVQQEYPSGPEIVEMSDPTVEEEQALAAAEEEEEEEEEEEEEEDEGQDD
;
A
#
# COMPACT_ATOMS: atom_id res chain seq x y z
N ALA A 1 2.84 -1.94 -5.50
CA ALA A 1 2.73 -0.63 -6.16
C ALA A 1 3.21 -0.79 -7.59
N GLY A 2 2.50 -0.23 -8.57
CA GLY A 2 2.86 -0.32 -9.99
C GLY A 2 4.10 0.48 -10.34
N GLN A 3 4.61 0.30 -11.55
CA GLN A 3 5.69 1.12 -12.09
C GLN A 3 5.16 2.52 -12.39
N GLU A 4 5.69 3.54 -11.70
CA GLU A 4 5.42 4.94 -12.02
C GLU A 4 6.41 5.40 -13.11
N VAL A 5 5.88 6.00 -14.18
CA VAL A 5 6.66 6.59 -15.27
C VAL A 5 6.28 8.05 -15.41
N GLY A 6 7.26 8.94 -15.23
CA GLY A 6 7.06 10.39 -15.37
C GLY A 6 7.14 10.87 -16.81
N PRO A 7 6.77 12.14 -17.06
CA PRO A 7 6.94 12.77 -18.36
C PRO A 7 8.44 12.94 -18.72
N PRO A 8 8.79 13.05 -20.01
CA PRO A 8 10.17 13.22 -20.43
C PRO A 8 10.77 14.56 -19.94
N LEU A 9 12.10 14.65 -19.96
CA LEU A 9 12.78 15.92 -19.69
C LEU A 9 12.35 16.97 -20.73
N LEU A 10 12.27 18.23 -20.29
CA LEU A 10 11.87 19.37 -21.12
C LEU A 10 10.43 19.31 -21.63
N THR A 11 9.54 18.59 -20.93
CA THR A 11 8.10 18.68 -21.15
C THR A 11 7.62 20.13 -20.94
N PRO A 12 6.83 20.70 -21.86
CA PRO A 12 6.38 22.08 -21.77
C PRO A 12 5.34 22.25 -20.66
N LEU A 13 5.33 23.45 -20.05
CA LEU A 13 4.40 23.81 -18.96
C LEU A 13 2.91 23.73 -19.34
N SER A 14 2.59 23.71 -20.64
CA SER A 14 1.23 23.54 -21.15
C SER A 14 0.68 22.12 -20.95
N GLU A 15 1.56 21.14 -20.72
CA GLU A 15 1.19 19.74 -20.47
C GLU A 15 1.13 19.41 -18.98
N ASP A 16 1.40 20.39 -18.10
CA ASP A 16 1.28 20.20 -16.66
C ASP A 16 -0.19 19.98 -16.25
N ALA A 17 -0.39 19.12 -15.25
CA ALA A 17 -1.71 18.77 -14.76
C ALA A 17 -2.46 19.99 -14.18
N GLU A 18 -3.76 20.06 -14.46
CA GLU A 18 -4.65 21.10 -13.92
C GLU A 18 -4.83 20.96 -12.39
N ILE A 19 -5.07 22.09 -11.75
CA ILE A 19 -5.39 22.16 -10.31
C ILE A 19 -6.88 22.47 -10.18
N MET A 20 -7.72 21.46 -9.92
CA MET A 20 -9.18 21.65 -9.81
C MET A 20 -9.79 22.53 -10.92
N HIS A 21 -9.55 22.17 -12.18
CA HIS A 21 -10.04 22.91 -13.36
C HIS A 21 -9.38 24.29 -13.58
N MET A 22 -8.24 24.56 -12.94
CA MET A 22 -7.42 25.74 -13.21
C MET A 22 -6.09 25.33 -13.84
N SER A 23 -5.59 26.15 -14.77
CA SER A 23 -4.24 25.98 -15.31
C SER A 23 -3.19 26.07 -14.20
N PRO A 24 -2.17 25.19 -14.17
CA PRO A 24 -1.10 25.22 -13.17
C PRO A 24 -0.22 26.46 -13.29
N TRP A 25 -0.23 27.13 -14.45
CA TRP A 25 0.55 28.31 -14.74
C TRP A 25 -0.31 29.45 -15.28
N THR A 26 0.08 30.69 -14.97
CA THR A 26 -0.52 31.90 -15.56
C THR A 26 0.56 32.75 -16.18
N ALA A 27 0.48 32.95 -17.49
CA ALA A 27 1.37 33.82 -18.25
C ALA A 27 0.78 35.24 -18.35
N ARG A 28 1.61 36.27 -18.16
CA ARG A 28 1.24 37.68 -18.29
C ARG A 28 2.41 38.48 -18.85
N LEU A 29 2.08 39.60 -19.52
CA LEU A 29 3.06 40.64 -19.86
C LEU A 29 3.17 41.64 -18.71
N SER A 30 4.37 42.17 -18.46
CA SER A 30 4.58 43.22 -17.47
C SER A 30 3.91 44.54 -17.87
N CYS A 31 3.83 44.84 -19.17
CA CYS A 31 3.20 46.05 -19.68
C CYS A 31 2.52 45.81 -21.04
N SER A 32 1.22 46.13 -21.14
CA SER A 32 0.46 46.02 -22.39
C SER A 32 0.55 47.26 -23.28
N LEU A 33 0.94 48.42 -22.74
CA LEU A 33 1.00 49.70 -23.46
C LEU A 33 2.23 49.81 -24.38
N SER A 34 3.32 49.15 -24.03
CA SER A 34 4.53 49.08 -24.87
C SER A 34 5.12 47.67 -24.88
N PRO A 35 4.53 46.75 -25.67
CA PRO A 35 4.92 45.35 -25.69
C PRO A 35 6.40 45.14 -26.07
N GLN A 36 6.98 46.04 -26.86
CA GLN A 36 8.39 46.01 -27.28
C GLN A 36 9.40 46.10 -26.13
N TYR A 37 9.00 46.69 -25.00
CA TYR A 37 9.82 46.79 -23.78
C TYR A 37 9.25 45.95 -22.63
N SER A 38 8.21 45.15 -22.90
CA SER A 38 7.58 44.31 -21.89
C SER A 38 8.41 43.04 -21.64
N VAL A 39 8.32 42.56 -20.41
CA VAL A 39 8.88 41.28 -19.96
C VAL A 39 7.74 40.25 -19.93
N ALA A 40 8.01 39.02 -20.37
CA ALA A 40 7.08 37.92 -20.21
C ALA A 40 7.28 37.30 -18.82
N VAL A 41 6.19 37.13 -18.07
CA VAL A 41 6.20 36.56 -16.73
C VAL A 41 5.25 35.39 -16.67
N VAL A 42 5.70 34.28 -16.12
CA VAL A 42 4.90 33.10 -15.83
C VAL A 42 4.91 32.89 -14.32
N ARG A 43 3.73 32.73 -13.71
CA ARG A 43 3.60 32.43 -12.28
C ARG A 43 2.99 31.04 -12.08
N SER A 44 3.42 30.31 -11.07
CA SER A 44 2.77 29.07 -10.66
C SER A 44 1.51 29.38 -9.86
N ASN A 45 0.41 28.71 -10.19
CA ASN A 45 -0.78 28.67 -9.36
C ASN A 45 -0.71 27.54 -8.32
N LEU A 46 0.10 26.50 -8.57
CA LEU A 46 0.29 25.38 -7.63
C LEU A 46 1.20 25.73 -6.47
N TRP A 47 2.23 26.55 -6.72
CA TRP A 47 3.17 27.01 -5.71
C TRP A 47 3.17 28.55 -5.69
N PRO A 48 2.24 29.16 -4.93
CA PRO A 48 2.16 30.61 -4.81
C PRO A 48 3.50 31.17 -4.32
N GLY A 49 4.09 32.05 -5.14
CA GLY A 49 5.44 32.59 -4.91
C GLY A 49 6.47 32.16 -5.95
N ALA A 50 6.20 31.13 -6.76
CA ALA A 50 7.07 30.73 -7.87
C ALA A 50 6.78 31.58 -9.12
N TYR A 51 7.83 32.20 -9.65
CA TYR A 51 7.80 33.02 -10.86
C TYR A 51 8.96 32.64 -11.78
N ALA A 52 8.71 32.71 -13.08
CA ALA A 52 9.71 32.72 -14.12
C ALA A 52 9.51 33.98 -14.96
N TYR A 53 10.58 34.61 -15.40
CA TYR A 53 10.50 35.71 -16.35
C TYR A 53 11.48 35.52 -17.51
N ALA A 54 11.14 36.13 -18.64
CA ALA A 54 12.00 36.16 -19.82
C ALA A 54 11.98 37.53 -20.50
N SER A 55 13.17 38.02 -20.85
CA SER A 55 13.40 39.26 -21.60
C SER A 55 14.52 39.05 -22.61
N GLY A 56 14.17 38.87 -23.89
CA GLY A 56 15.12 38.55 -24.94
C GLY A 56 15.81 37.21 -24.70
N LYS A 57 17.13 37.23 -24.48
CA LYS A 57 17.95 36.02 -24.21
C LYS A 57 18.15 35.73 -22.71
N LYS A 58 17.64 36.59 -21.82
CA LYS A 58 17.78 36.44 -20.38
C LYS A 58 16.48 35.87 -19.82
N PHE A 59 16.58 34.84 -19.00
CA PHE A 59 15.48 34.27 -18.26
C PHE A 59 15.98 33.80 -16.90
N GLU A 60 15.14 33.92 -15.89
CA GLU A 60 15.45 33.43 -14.54
C GLU A 60 14.18 32.91 -13.87
N ASN A 61 14.37 32.04 -12.88
CA ASN A 61 13.32 31.49 -12.05
C ASN A 61 13.56 31.90 -10.60
N ILE A 62 12.50 32.35 -9.92
CA ILE A 62 12.59 32.81 -8.53
C ILE A 62 11.40 32.29 -7.73
N TYR A 63 11.66 31.93 -6.47
CA TYR A 63 10.63 31.59 -5.50
C TYR A 63 10.69 32.56 -4.32
N ILE A 64 9.57 33.23 -4.05
CA ILE A 64 9.38 34.07 -2.86
C ILE A 64 8.02 33.72 -2.26
N GLY A 65 8.02 32.92 -1.20
CA GLY A 65 6.79 32.46 -0.57
C GLY A 65 7.05 31.59 0.65
N TRP A 66 5.97 31.04 1.19
CA TRP A 66 5.97 30.31 2.46
C TRP A 66 6.33 28.82 2.33
N GLY A 67 6.57 28.31 1.13
CA GLY A 67 6.76 26.88 0.88
C GLY A 67 5.48 26.06 1.00
N HIS A 68 4.30 26.70 0.96
CA HIS A 68 3.01 26.00 1.00
C HIS A 68 2.48 25.76 -0.41
N LYS A 69 2.22 24.49 -0.72
CA LYS A 69 1.50 24.09 -1.93
C LYS A 69 0.09 24.65 -1.86
N TYR A 70 -0.40 25.24 -2.94
CA TYR A 70 -1.80 25.61 -3.05
C TYR A 70 -2.63 24.34 -2.94
N SER A 71 -3.45 24.29 -1.89
CA SER A 71 -4.46 23.28 -1.68
C SER A 71 -5.78 24.01 -1.43
N PRO A 72 -6.83 23.64 -2.18
CA PRO A 72 -8.17 24.13 -1.92
C PRO A 72 -8.81 23.45 -0.71
N GLU A 73 -8.33 22.25 -0.38
CA GLU A 73 -8.72 21.51 0.80
C GLU A 73 -7.94 22.02 2.02
N ASN A 74 -8.64 22.10 3.15
CA ASN A 74 -8.01 22.37 4.43
C ASN A 74 -7.04 21.24 4.79
N PHE A 75 -6.04 21.57 5.59
CA PHE A 75 -5.14 20.58 6.14
C PHE A 75 -5.92 19.54 6.95
N ASN A 76 -5.91 18.29 6.48
CA ASN A 76 -6.44 17.14 7.19
C ASN A 76 -5.25 16.32 7.72
N PRO A 77 -5.04 16.26 9.05
CA PRO A 77 -3.96 15.45 9.61
C PRO A 77 -4.19 13.97 9.27
N SER A 78 -3.11 13.24 9.03
CA SER A 78 -3.17 11.81 8.75
C SER A 78 -3.86 11.06 9.90
N LEU A 79 -4.77 10.16 9.55
CA LEU A 79 -5.38 9.27 10.52
C LEU A 79 -4.31 8.35 11.14
N PRO A 80 -4.51 7.88 12.38
CA PRO A 80 -3.67 6.84 12.96
C PRO A 80 -3.58 5.61 12.04
N ALA A 81 -2.46 4.90 12.12
CA ALA A 81 -2.28 3.66 11.37
C ALA A 81 -3.41 2.66 11.68
N PRO A 82 -3.86 1.88 10.67
CA PRO A 82 -4.81 0.81 10.92
C PRO A 82 -4.29 -0.15 11.99
N VAL A 83 -5.21 -0.67 12.81
CA VAL A 83 -4.89 -1.73 13.75
C VAL A 83 -4.38 -2.96 12.99
N GLN A 84 -3.38 -3.64 13.57
CA GLN A 84 -2.87 -4.87 12.99
C GLN A 84 -3.90 -5.99 13.16
N GLN A 85 -3.94 -6.90 12.19
CA GLN A 85 -4.79 -8.08 12.30
C GLN A 85 -4.19 -9.05 13.31
N GLU A 86 -5.05 -9.68 14.10
CA GLU A 86 -4.65 -10.77 14.99
C GLU A 86 -4.28 -12.01 14.19
N TYR A 87 -3.56 -12.95 14.83
CA TYR A 87 -3.24 -14.23 14.21
C TYR A 87 -4.54 -14.97 13.86
N PRO A 88 -4.68 -15.49 12.62
CA PRO A 88 -5.89 -16.18 12.22
C PRO A 88 -6.10 -17.43 13.09
N SER A 89 -7.33 -17.65 13.54
CA SER A 89 -7.72 -18.89 14.24
C SER A 89 -7.56 -20.09 13.30
N GLY A 90 -6.46 -20.83 13.48
CA GLY A 90 -6.14 -22.05 12.76
C GLY A 90 -6.12 -23.28 13.67
N PRO A 91 -5.96 -24.48 13.10
CA PRO A 91 -5.93 -25.74 13.86
C PRO A 91 -4.78 -25.81 14.88
N GLU A 92 -3.77 -24.94 14.79
CA GLU A 92 -2.71 -24.81 15.80
C GLU A 92 -3.21 -24.21 17.12
N ILE A 93 -4.29 -23.42 17.09
CA ILE A 93 -4.83 -22.71 18.27
C ILE A 93 -6.29 -23.05 18.55
N VAL A 94 -6.92 -23.84 17.69
CA VAL A 94 -8.28 -24.37 17.89
C VAL A 94 -8.15 -25.73 18.56
N GLU A 95 -8.78 -25.86 19.72
CA GLU A 95 -8.88 -27.14 20.44
C GLU A 95 -9.52 -28.20 19.54
N MET A 96 -8.89 -29.37 19.46
CA MET A 96 -9.47 -30.53 18.78
C MET A 96 -10.66 -31.02 19.60
N SER A 97 -11.75 -31.39 18.92
CA SER A 97 -12.89 -31.98 19.61
C SER A 97 -12.50 -33.28 20.27
N ASP A 98 -12.91 -33.45 21.53
CA ASP A 98 -12.73 -34.72 22.23
C ASP A 98 -13.44 -35.85 21.46
N PRO A 99 -12.86 -37.06 21.45
CA PRO A 99 -13.51 -38.23 20.86
C PRO A 99 -14.86 -38.50 21.54
N THR A 100 -15.78 -39.08 20.77
CA THR A 100 -17.09 -39.48 21.32
C THR A 100 -16.96 -40.74 22.18
N VAL A 101 -17.92 -40.95 23.09
CA VAL A 101 -17.94 -42.14 23.97
C VAL A 101 -17.99 -43.42 23.13
N GLU A 102 -18.73 -43.41 22.03
CA GLU A 102 -18.84 -44.54 21.11
C GLU A 102 -17.51 -44.86 20.42
N GLU A 103 -16.72 -43.84 20.04
CA GLU A 103 -15.39 -44.02 19.44
C GLU A 103 -14.37 -44.53 20.46
N GLU A 104 -14.42 -44.04 21.70
CA GLU A 104 -13.57 -44.54 22.80
C GLU A 104 -13.87 -46.01 23.11
N GLN A 105 -15.15 -46.39 23.15
CA GLN A 105 -15.57 -47.77 23.35
C GLN A 105 -15.17 -48.69 22.20
N ALA A 106 -15.26 -48.20 20.95
CA ALA A 106 -14.83 -48.97 19.79
C ALA A 106 -13.31 -49.17 19.76
N LEU A 107 -12.53 -48.18 20.18
CA LEU A 107 -11.07 -48.30 20.30
C LEU A 107 -10.68 -49.26 21.42
N ALA A 108 -11.32 -49.17 22.60
CA ALA A 108 -11.07 -50.09 23.70
C ALA A 108 -11.40 -51.55 23.35
N ALA A 109 -12.50 -51.79 22.64
CA ALA A 109 -12.85 -53.13 22.19
C ALA A 109 -11.86 -53.67 21.14
N ALA A 110 -11.37 -52.81 20.23
CA ALA A 110 -10.37 -53.21 19.25
C ALA A 110 -9.01 -53.52 19.89
N GLU A 111 -8.59 -52.77 20.92
CA GLU A 111 -7.38 -53.06 21.71
C GLU A 111 -7.51 -54.38 22.48
N GLU A 112 -8.68 -54.67 23.05
CA GLU A 112 -8.95 -55.94 23.77
C GLU A 112 -8.94 -57.14 22.82
N GLU A 113 -9.52 -57.01 21.61
CA GLU A 113 -9.43 -58.04 20.57
C GLU A 113 -7.98 -58.24 20.06
N GLU A 114 -7.19 -57.18 19.91
CA GLU A 114 -5.78 -57.28 19.48
C GLU A 114 -4.88 -57.89 20.57
N GLU A 115 -5.11 -57.57 21.86
CA GLU A 115 -4.43 -58.24 22.98
C GLU A 115 -4.81 -59.73 23.08
N GLU A 116 -6.09 -60.08 22.90
CA GLU A 116 -6.51 -61.49 22.88
C GLU A 116 -5.88 -62.27 21.71
N GLU A 117 -5.78 -61.66 20.51
CA GLU A 117 -5.08 -62.27 19.36
C GLU A 117 -3.57 -62.42 19.59
N GLU A 118 -2.89 -61.44 20.21
CA GLU A 118 -1.46 -61.54 20.56
C GLU A 118 -1.19 -62.61 21.64
N GLU A 119 -2.04 -62.73 22.67
CA GLU A 119 -1.92 -63.80 23.68
C GLU A 119 -2.15 -65.20 23.08
N GLU A 120 -3.09 -65.34 22.14
CA GLU A 120 -3.31 -66.60 21.42
C GLU A 120 -2.13 -66.95 20.49
N GLU A 121 -1.50 -65.97 19.81
CA GLU A 121 -0.29 -66.20 19.00
C GLU A 121 0.94 -66.55 19.87
N GLU A 122 1.12 -65.94 21.05
CA GLU A 122 2.21 -66.31 21.98
C GLU A 122 2.03 -67.73 22.56
N GLU A 123 0.80 -68.13 22.90
CA GLU A 123 0.50 -69.50 23.37
C GLU A 123 0.64 -70.56 22.26
N GLU A 124 0.41 -70.22 20.98
CA GLU A 124 0.66 -71.14 19.85
C GLU A 124 2.16 -71.34 19.55
N ASP A 125 3.04 -70.35 19.80
CA ASP A 125 4.50 -70.46 19.60
C ASP A 125 5.20 -71.23 20.76
N GLU A 126 4.68 -71.16 21.99
CA GLU A 126 5.19 -71.96 23.13
C GLU A 126 4.86 -73.48 23.04
N GLY A 127 4.02 -73.90 22.08
CA GLY A 127 3.60 -75.29 21.89
C GLY A 127 4.43 -76.12 20.90
N GLN A 128 5.50 -75.58 20.30
CA GLN A 128 6.18 -76.20 19.14
C GLN A 128 7.67 -76.57 19.37
N ASP A 129 8.09 -76.78 20.62
CA ASP A 129 9.42 -77.32 20.99
C ASP A 129 9.30 -78.54 21.95
N ASP A 130 8.91 -79.72 21.43
CA ASP A 130 9.19 -81.05 22.01
C ASP A 130 9.40 -82.13 20.91
#